data_AF-A0A6G3D9T5-F1
#
_entry.id   AF-A0A6G3D9T5-F1
#
_cell.length_a   1.000
_cell.length_b   1.000
_cell.length_c   1.000
_cell.angle_alpha   90.00
_cell.angle_beta   90.00
_cell.angle_gamma   90.00
#
_symmetry.space_group_name_H-M   'P 1'
#
loop_
_entity.id
_entity.type
_entity.pdbx_description
1 polymer ?
#
loop_
_entity_poly.entity_id
_entity_poly.type
_entity_poly.pdbx_seq_one_letter_code
_entity_poly.pdbx_strand_id
1 'polypeptide(L)'
;MGKPDTRRLDREIRKVNRKLAAVRERELWPLDGRERRAVMRAAAGGGYRLHRGESTGRAETAMDTAWQAAETRLTAEITALQTERQRIVTETARDKAAKKSSGWF
;
A
#
# COMPACT_ATOMS: atom_id res chain seq x y z
N MET A 1 13.40 -6.36 -29.99
CA MET A 1 12.33 -5.78 -29.14
C MET A 1 12.87 -5.59 -27.74
N GLY A 2 12.81 -4.38 -27.20
CA GLY A 2 13.05 -4.16 -25.77
C GLY A 2 11.93 -4.81 -24.96
N LYS A 3 12.28 -5.46 -23.84
CA LYS A 3 11.27 -5.90 -22.86
C LYS A 3 10.49 -4.66 -22.38
N PRO A 4 9.18 -4.75 -22.11
CA PRO A 4 8.45 -3.64 -21.49
C PRO A 4 9.20 -3.21 -20.22
N ASP A 5 9.47 -1.91 -20.07
CA ASP A 5 10.21 -1.40 -18.92
C ASP A 5 9.29 -1.31 -17.69
N THR A 6 8.85 -2.48 -17.21
CA THR A 6 8.09 -2.61 -15.96
C THR A 6 9.01 -2.61 -14.75
N ARG A 7 10.33 -2.60 -14.92
CA ARG A 7 11.30 -2.76 -13.83
C ARG A 7 11.15 -1.67 -12.77
N ARG A 8 10.78 -0.45 -13.18
CA ARG A 8 10.50 0.65 -12.24
C ARG A 8 9.26 0.33 -11.40
N LEU A 9 8.15 -0.03 -12.04
CA LEU A 9 6.90 -0.39 -11.37
C LEU A 9 7.09 -1.61 -10.46
N ASP A 10 7.81 -2.64 -10.90
CA ASP A 10 8.09 -3.84 -10.11
C ASP A 10 8.97 -3.51 -8.88
N ARG A 11 9.84 -2.50 -8.94
CA ARG A 11 10.59 -1.99 -7.77
C ARG A 11 9.67 -1.24 -6.81
N GLU A 12 8.80 -0.38 -7.34
CA GLU A 12 7.84 0.38 -6.55
C GLU A 12 6.85 -0.55 -5.84
N ILE A 13 6.25 -1.51 -6.54
CA ILE A 13 5.36 -2.53 -5.97
C ILE A 13 6.04 -3.29 -4.84
N ARG A 14 7.30 -3.73 -5.02
CA ARG A 14 8.07 -4.40 -3.95
C ARG A 14 8.29 -3.50 -2.74
N LYS A 15 8.58 -2.21 -2.95
CA LYS A 15 8.76 -1.24 -1.86
C LYS A 15 7.47 -1.03 -1.08
N VAL A 16 6.33 -0.90 -1.77
CA VAL A 16 5.02 -0.70 -1.13
C VAL A 16 4.56 -1.98 -0.43
N ASN A 17 4.81 -3.17 -1.00
CA ASN A 17 4.56 -4.45 -0.33
C ASN A 17 5.36 -4.59 0.97
N ARG A 18 6.62 -4.15 1.00
CA ARG A 18 7.42 -4.15 2.24
C ARG A 18 6.82 -3.22 3.31
N LYS A 19 6.30 -2.06 2.89
CA LYS A 19 5.57 -1.17 3.80
C LYS A 19 4.29 -1.81 4.32
N LEU A 20 3.55 -2.52 3.47
CA LEU A 20 2.32 -3.22 3.86
C LEU A 20 2.62 -4.32 4.88
N ALA A 21 3.67 -5.11 4.67
CA ALA A 21 4.12 -6.11 5.64
C ALA A 21 4.46 -5.46 7.00
N ALA A 22 5.23 -4.37 6.98
CA ALA A 22 5.56 -3.60 8.17
C ALA A 22 4.32 -3.04 8.90
N VAL A 23 3.31 -2.54 8.17
CA VAL A 23 2.04 -2.10 8.76
C VAL A 23 1.31 -3.26 9.44
N ARG A 24 1.31 -4.45 8.83
CA ARG A 24 0.69 -5.66 9.42
C ARG A 24 1.41 -6.14 10.68
N GLU A 25 2.72 -5.95 10.75
CA GLU A 25 3.55 -6.20 11.93
C GLU A 25 3.46 -5.08 12.99
N ARG A 26 2.57 -4.09 12.79
CA ARG A 26 2.39 -2.90 13.64
C ARG A 26 3.63 -2.02 13.76
N GLU A 27 4.47 -1.99 12.74
CA GLU A 27 5.60 -1.06 12.67
C GLU A 27 5.14 0.36 12.28
N LEU A 28 5.77 1.38 12.88
CA LEU A 28 5.35 2.79 12.72
C LEU A 28 6.02 3.53 11.53
N TRP A 29 7.16 3.04 11.02
CA TRP A 29 7.89 3.71 9.93
C TRP A 29 7.17 3.76 8.56
N PRO A 30 6.27 2.82 8.18
CA PRO A 30 5.56 2.89 6.90
C PRO A 30 4.33 3.82 6.92
N LEU A 31 3.97 4.33 8.11
CA LEU A 31 2.83 5.23 8.30
C LEU A 31 3.13 6.64 7.81
N ASP A 32 2.11 7.30 7.28
CA ASP A 32 2.17 8.73 6.97
C ASP A 32 2.10 9.59 8.25
N GLY A 33 2.28 10.91 8.10
CA GLY A 33 2.24 11.81 9.25
C GLY A 33 0.87 11.89 9.96
N ARG A 34 -0.25 11.67 9.25
CA ARG A 34 -1.60 11.68 9.81
C ARG A 34 -1.89 10.38 10.56
N GLU A 35 -1.59 9.24 9.94
CA GLU A 35 -1.69 7.88 10.48
C GLU A 35 -0.84 7.75 11.74
N ARG A 36 0.44 8.18 11.69
CA ARG A 36 1.33 8.15 12.86
C ARG A 36 0.79 8.99 14.01
N ARG A 37 0.24 10.18 13.74
CA ARG A 37 -0.39 11.01 14.77
C ARG A 37 -1.63 10.35 15.36
N ALA A 38 -2.44 9.68 14.55
CA ALA A 38 -3.62 8.97 15.03
C ALA A 38 -3.24 7.83 15.97
N VAL A 39 -2.26 7.00 15.59
CA VAL A 39 -1.74 5.92 16.44
C VAL A 39 -1.14 6.48 17.75
N MET A 40 -0.31 7.51 17.68
CA MET A 40 0.31 8.12 18.87
C MET A 40 -0.72 8.75 19.81
N ARG A 41 -1.75 9.43 19.29
CA ARG A 41 -2.84 10.00 20.11
C ARG A 41 -3.66 8.91 20.78
N ALA A 42 -3.94 7.82 20.05
CA ALA A 42 -4.67 6.69 20.60
C ALA A 42 -3.87 6.02 21.74
N ALA A 43 -2.56 5.79 21.54
CA ALA A 43 -1.68 5.25 22.57
C ALA A 43 -1.63 6.14 23.82
N ALA A 44 -1.41 7.45 23.65
CA ALA A 44 -1.39 8.39 24.78
C ALA A 44 -2.74 8.47 25.51
N GLY A 45 -3.85 8.51 24.77
CA GLY A 45 -5.20 8.54 25.34
C GLY A 45 -5.60 7.25 26.03
N GLY A 46 -5.09 6.10 25.58
CA GLY A 46 -5.25 4.80 26.22
C GLY A 46 -4.47 4.72 27.54
N GLY A 47 -3.19 5.11 27.53
CA GLY A 47 -2.36 5.14 28.74
C GLY A 47 -2.91 6.08 29.82
N TYR A 48 -3.40 7.26 29.42
CA TYR A 48 -4.03 8.20 30.37
C TYR A 48 -5.30 7.62 31.01
N ARG A 49 -6.16 6.95 30.23
CA ARG A 49 -7.38 6.31 30.76
C ARG A 49 -7.08 5.10 31.62
N LEU A 50 -6.12 4.26 31.22
CA LEU A 50 -5.66 3.12 32.01
C LEU A 50 -5.15 3.58 33.39
N HIS A 51 -4.37 4.66 33.44
CA HIS A 51 -3.89 5.24 34.70
C HIS A 51 -5.03 5.78 35.59
N ARG A 52 -6.14 6.22 34.99
CA ARG A 52 -7.35 6.65 35.74
C ARG A 52 -8.30 5.50 36.09
N GLY A 53 -7.96 4.25 35.72
CA GLY A 53 -8.87 3.10 35.88
C GLY A 53 -10.09 3.15 34.95
N GLU A 54 -10.03 3.98 33.90
CA GLU A 54 -11.10 4.14 32.91
C GLU A 54 -10.89 3.18 31.72
N SER A 55 -11.98 2.83 31.03
CA SER A 55 -11.92 1.91 29.89
C SER A 55 -11.06 2.45 28.71
N THR A 56 -10.19 1.60 28.19
CA THR A 56 -9.32 1.88 27.04
C THR A 56 -9.98 1.58 25.70
N GLY A 57 -11.15 0.95 25.67
CA GLY A 57 -11.79 0.45 24.45
C GLY A 57 -11.85 1.47 23.31
N ARG A 58 -12.21 2.73 23.60
CA ARG A 58 -12.23 3.80 22.56
C ARG A 58 -10.84 4.12 21.99
N ALA A 59 -9.80 4.05 22.82
CA ALA A 59 -8.42 4.26 22.38
C ALA A 59 -7.93 3.08 21.53
N GLU A 60 -8.26 1.86 21.92
CA GLU A 60 -7.96 0.65 21.14
C GLU A 60 -8.64 0.68 19.77
N THR A 61 -9.94 0.98 19.72
CA THR A 61 -10.66 1.12 18.44
C THR A 61 -10.07 2.21 17.56
N ALA A 62 -9.67 3.35 18.14
CA ALA A 62 -9.04 4.43 17.39
C ALA A 62 -7.67 4.01 16.83
N MET A 63 -6.91 3.22 17.59
CA MET A 63 -5.64 2.66 17.14
C MET A 63 -5.84 1.66 16.00
N ASP A 64 -6.77 0.71 16.14
CA ASP A 64 -7.06 -0.27 15.09
C ASP A 64 -7.60 0.39 13.82
N THR A 65 -8.44 1.41 13.95
CA THR A 65 -8.92 2.21 12.81
C THR A 65 -7.77 2.92 12.09
N ALA A 66 -6.79 3.45 12.82
CA ALA A 66 -5.62 4.09 12.22
C ALA A 66 -4.75 3.08 11.46
N TRP A 67 -4.59 1.86 11.98
CA TRP A 67 -3.89 0.78 11.29
C TRP A 67 -4.63 0.30 10.04
N GLN A 68 -5.94 0.13 10.11
CA GLN A 68 -6.78 -0.23 8.97
C GLN A 68 -6.74 0.82 7.86
N ALA A 69 -6.73 2.11 8.23
CA ALA A 69 -6.60 3.20 7.26
C ALA A 69 -5.26 3.12 6.49
N ALA A 70 -4.16 2.82 7.20
CA ALA A 70 -2.85 2.66 6.59
C ALA A 70 -2.76 1.44 5.66
N GLU A 71 -3.31 0.29 6.09
CA GLU A 71 -3.39 -0.91 5.25
C GLU A 71 -4.22 -0.65 3.98
N THR A 72 -5.36 0.03 4.12
CA THR A 72 -6.24 0.36 2.99
C THR A 72 -5.52 1.27 1.98
N ARG A 73 -4.83 2.31 2.46
CA ARG A 73 -4.06 3.22 1.60
C ARG A 73 -2.96 2.47 0.84
N LEU A 74 -2.17 1.65 1.51
CA LEU A 74 -1.07 0.91 0.89
C LEU A 74 -1.59 -0.12 -0.13
N THR A 75 -2.71 -0.78 0.17
CA THR A 75 -3.37 -1.72 -0.74
C THR A 75 -3.89 -1.00 -2.00
N ALA A 76 -4.47 0.19 -1.85
CA ALA A 76 -4.88 1.01 -2.97
C ALA A 76 -3.68 1.44 -3.84
N GLU A 77 -2.57 1.84 -3.22
CA GLU A 77 -1.33 2.20 -3.93
C GLU A 77 -0.75 1.01 -4.72
N ILE A 78 -0.71 -0.19 -4.13
CA ILE A 78 -0.28 -1.42 -4.82
C ILE A 78 -1.19 -1.71 -6.02
N THR A 79 -2.50 -1.59 -5.84
CA THR A 79 -3.48 -1.88 -6.88
C THR A 79 -3.35 -0.91 -8.07
N ALA A 80 -3.11 0.38 -7.78
CA ALA A 80 -2.84 1.38 -8.82
C ALA A 80 -1.57 1.05 -9.62
N LEU A 81 -0.48 0.69 -8.95
CA LEU A 81 0.79 0.31 -9.61
C LEU A 81 0.65 -0.98 -10.44
N GLN A 82 -0.09 -1.95 -9.95
CA GLN A 82 -0.37 -3.20 -10.69
C GLN A 82 -1.21 -2.95 -11.94
N THR A 83 -2.19 -2.05 -11.84
CA THR A 83 -3.02 -1.64 -12.98
C THR A 83 -2.17 -0.98 -14.07
N GLU A 84 -1.28 -0.06 -13.69
CA GLU A 84 -0.38 0.60 -14.64
C GLU A 84 0.60 -0.40 -15.29
N ARG A 85 1.15 -1.34 -14.50
CA ARG A 85 1.99 -2.42 -15.03
C ARG A 85 1.23 -3.25 -16.07
N GLN A 86 -0.03 -3.59 -15.77
CA GLN A 86 -0.84 -4.38 -16.69
C GLN A 86 -1.10 -3.62 -17.99
N ARG A 87 -1.35 -2.31 -17.93
CA ARG A 87 -1.52 -1.45 -19.10
C ARG A 87 -0.33 -1.55 -20.05
N ILE A 88 0.89 -1.34 -19.56
CA ILE A 88 2.13 -1.42 -20.37
C ILE A 88 2.29 -2.82 -21.01
N VAL A 89 1.99 -3.88 -20.26
CA VAL A 89 2.05 -5.25 -20.77
C VAL A 89 1.03 -5.47 -21.89
N THR A 90 -0.20 -4.95 -21.74
CA THR A 90 -1.24 -5.08 -22.75
C THR A 90 -0.92 -4.27 -24.02
N GLU A 91 -0.37 -3.07 -23.89
CA GLU A 91 0.04 -2.22 -25.03
C GLU A 91 1.14 -2.91 -25.83
N THR A 92 2.19 -3.40 -25.16
CA THR A 92 3.27 -4.14 -25.84
C THR A 92 2.80 -5.46 -26.48
N ALA A 93 1.82 -6.15 -25.88
CA ALA A 93 1.21 -7.33 -26.48
C ALA A 93 0.42 -6.98 -27.75
N ARG A 94 -0.32 -5.87 -27.74
CA ARG A 94 -1.07 -5.35 -28.90
C ARG A 94 -0.14 -4.98 -30.05
N ASP A 95 0.97 -4.29 -29.78
CA ASP A 95 1.97 -3.93 -30.79
C ASP A 95 2.64 -5.16 -31.41
N LYS A 96 2.89 -6.19 -30.58
CA LYS A 96 3.39 -7.48 -31.06
C LYS A 96 2.39 -8.16 -31.99
N ALA A 97 1.10 -8.16 -31.63
CA ALA A 97 0.06 -8.76 -32.45
C ALA A 97 -0.08 -8.02 -33.79
N ALA A 98 -0.09 -6.68 -33.78
CA ALA A 98 -0.17 -5.84 -34.99
C ALA A 98 0.99 -6.09 -35.97
N LYS A 99 2.23 -6.23 -35.46
CA LYS A 99 3.40 -6.57 -36.30
C LYS A 99 3.37 -7.99 -36.83
N LYS A 100 2.80 -8.94 -36.08
CA LYS A 100 2.60 -10.31 -36.57
C LYS A 100 1.57 -10.37 -37.70
N SER A 101 0.49 -9.58 -37.62
CA SER A 101 -0.51 -9.51 -38.70
C SER A 101 0.00 -8.84 -39.98
N SER A 102 1.06 -8.05 -39.93
CA SER A 102 1.65 -7.39 -41.12
C SER A 102 2.81 -8.17 -41.76
N GLY A 103 3.21 -9.32 -41.21
CA GLY A 103 4.38 -10.08 -41.67
C GLY A 103 4.06 -11.52 -42.09
N TRP A 104 2.78 -11.86 -42.26
CA TRP A 104 2.32 -13.20 -42.63
C TRP A 104 1.34 -13.21 -43.82
N PHE A 105 1.34 -12.14 -44.62
CA PHE A 105 0.89 -12.17 -46.02
C PHE A 105 2.08 -11.87 -46.93
#